data_AF-A0A8H7Q0F9-F1
#
_entry.id   AF-A0A8H7Q0F9-F1
#
_cell.length_a   1.000
_cell.length_b   1.000
_cell.length_c   1.000
_cell.angle_alpha   90.00
_cell.angle_beta   90.00
_cell.angle_gamma   90.00
#
_symmetry.space_group_name_H-M   'P 1'
#
loop_
_entity.id
_entity.type
_entity.pdbx_description
1 polymer ?
#
loop_
_entity_poly.entity_id
_entity_poly.type
_entity_poly.pdbx_seq_one_letter_code
_entity_poly.pdbx_strand_id
1 'polypeptide(L)'
;MHVYPTKALLTSLLHYFALDLGQADADWLSKPAKTSHAEIVRNNKGTDLFMDDFAMDDLLRLYSQYNLLDKIRRKGYDAHFEIDVSDPFVHKISIINHSLPASEFILKAFLRRKIYQLADFKSYQRLRRESPPIQSLLHKTTSKELVHNLEQLYGSLSFSINTIEWLCLQDPAQSLTYQRPQLPGQKHPGLGLSHEILTITIQMSLKQGRDAVCALPDHFHNAILFRKKGFLYLNPAYQAIFDSLCDNLQSEIDCHGLSYVSWAVKYGYVKCRDGSSFSIVASIAYKVN
;
A
#
# COMPACT_ATOMS: atom_id res chain seq x y z
N MET A 1 37.16 16.66 3.81
CA MET A 1 36.06 17.50 4.30
C MET A 1 35.18 17.84 3.10
N HIS A 2 34.19 17.00 2.81
CA HIS A 2 33.14 17.31 1.83
C HIS A 2 31.80 16.99 2.49
N VAL A 3 31.19 18.06 2.99
CA VAL A 3 29.82 18.08 3.50
C VAL A 3 28.92 18.12 2.27
N TYR A 4 28.27 17.00 1.95
CA TYR A 4 27.16 17.00 1.00
C TYR A 4 25.86 17.21 1.77
N PRO A 5 24.92 18.03 1.26
CA PRO A 5 23.73 18.42 2.00
C PRO A 5 22.78 17.23 2.15
N THR A 6 22.57 16.85 3.40
CA THR A 6 21.86 15.67 3.94
C THR A 6 20.38 15.55 3.57
N LYS A 7 19.81 16.49 2.81
CA LYS A 7 18.40 16.46 2.42
C LYS A 7 18.18 15.96 0.98
N ALA A 8 19.10 16.21 0.06
CA ALA A 8 18.91 15.92 -1.37
C ALA A 8 19.21 14.46 -1.76
N LEU A 9 20.12 13.79 -1.04
CA LEU A 9 20.45 12.38 -1.31
C LEU A 9 19.34 11.42 -0.81
N LEU A 10 18.59 11.84 0.23
CA LEU A 10 17.41 11.13 0.72
C LEU A 10 16.25 11.23 -0.28
N THR A 11 16.08 12.38 -0.95
CA THR A 11 15.05 12.55 -1.99
C THR A 11 15.27 11.65 -3.21
N SER A 12 16.52 11.29 -3.54
CA SER A 12 16.84 10.36 -4.62
C SER A 12 16.66 8.87 -4.27
N LEU A 13 16.54 8.54 -2.98
CA LEU A 13 16.32 7.17 -2.48
C LEU A 13 14.91 6.95 -1.92
N LEU A 14 14.12 8.02 -1.76
CA LEU A 14 12.76 8.01 -1.21
C LEU A 14 11.71 7.79 -2.28
N HIS A 15 11.76 6.62 -2.92
CA HIS A 15 10.52 6.07 -3.43
C HIS A 15 10.28 4.74 -2.73
N TYR A 16 9.07 4.67 -2.15
CA TYR A 16 8.25 3.49 -1.95
C TYR A 16 8.25 2.74 -0.60
N PHE A 17 7.02 2.46 -0.12
CA PHE A 17 6.74 1.74 1.14
C PHE A 17 5.57 0.74 0.98
N ALA A 18 5.78 -0.49 1.46
CA ALA A 18 4.73 -1.44 1.87
C ALA A 18 5.23 -2.25 3.10
N LEU A 19 4.32 -2.82 3.88
CA LEU A 19 4.48 -3.60 5.14
C LEU A 19 5.07 -2.96 6.41
N ASP A 20 5.88 -1.89 6.37
CA ASP A 20 6.38 -1.34 7.64
C ASP A 20 5.29 -0.59 8.45
N LEU A 21 4.18 -0.20 7.81
CA LEU A 21 3.07 0.48 8.48
C LEU A 21 1.88 -0.43 8.79
N GLY A 22 2.00 -1.74 8.55
CA GLY A 22 0.88 -2.69 8.41
C GLY A 22 -0.36 -2.38 9.25
N GLN A 23 -1.55 -2.40 8.66
CA GLN A 23 -2.78 -2.68 9.40
C GLN A 23 -3.55 -3.75 8.63
N ALA A 24 -3.82 -4.87 9.31
CA ALA A 24 -4.94 -5.74 8.98
C ALA A 24 -6.15 -5.23 9.79
N ASP A 25 -7.36 -5.53 9.33
CA ASP A 25 -8.66 -5.06 9.85
C ASP A 25 -8.89 -5.20 11.38
N ALA A 26 -8.03 -5.91 12.12
CA ALA A 26 -8.21 -6.19 13.54
C ALA A 26 -7.70 -5.10 14.53
N ASP A 27 -6.98 -4.08 14.07
CA ASP A 27 -6.25 -3.13 14.96
C ASP A 27 -6.95 -1.78 15.21
N TRP A 28 -8.18 -1.56 14.72
CA TRP A 28 -8.96 -0.32 14.98
C TRP A 28 -9.21 -0.07 16.49
N LEU A 29 -9.03 -1.09 17.33
CA LEU A 29 -9.21 -1.04 18.78
C LEU A 29 -7.91 -0.85 19.58
N SER A 30 -6.75 -0.80 18.92
CA SER A 30 -5.49 -0.54 19.62
C SER A 30 -5.37 0.96 19.93
N LYS A 31 -5.44 1.29 21.23
CA LYS A 31 -5.42 2.67 21.73
C LYS A 31 -4.22 3.42 21.13
N PRO A 32 -4.43 4.59 20.48
CA PRO A 32 -3.33 5.40 19.97
C PRO A 32 -2.37 5.75 21.10
N ALA A 33 -1.07 5.78 20.79
CA ALA A 33 -0.07 6.37 21.66
C ALA A 33 -0.54 7.76 22.12
N LYS A 34 -0.25 8.11 23.37
CA LYS A 34 -0.72 9.29 24.13
C LYS A 34 -0.34 10.66 23.49
N THR A 35 -0.79 10.92 22.29
CA THR A 35 -1.11 12.25 21.79
C THR A 35 -2.63 12.30 21.83
N SER A 36 -3.19 13.24 22.59
CA SER A 36 -4.59 13.15 22.96
C SER A 36 -5.48 13.17 21.70
N HIS A 37 -6.14 12.04 21.43
CA HIS A 37 -7.16 11.93 20.37
C HIS A 37 -8.20 13.07 20.49
N ALA A 38 -8.39 13.57 21.72
CA ALA A 38 -9.25 14.68 22.06
C ALA A 38 -8.75 16.07 21.61
N GLU A 39 -7.44 16.33 21.49
CA GLU A 39 -6.94 17.62 20.95
C GLU A 39 -7.02 17.69 19.43
N ILE A 40 -6.80 16.56 18.74
CA ILE A 40 -6.86 16.53 17.27
C ILE A 40 -8.33 16.58 16.78
N VAL A 41 -9.24 15.90 17.48
CA VAL A 41 -10.67 15.86 17.14
C VAL A 41 -11.42 17.15 17.49
N ARG A 42 -10.94 17.95 18.46
CA ARG A 42 -11.63 19.21 18.85
C ARG A 42 -11.45 20.37 17.88
N ASN A 43 -10.42 20.34 17.02
CA ASN A 43 -10.09 21.47 16.13
C ASN A 43 -10.26 21.17 14.62
N ASN A 44 -10.40 19.92 14.19
CA ASN A 44 -10.60 19.57 12.77
C ASN A 44 -12.04 19.11 12.51
N LYS A 45 -12.90 20.06 12.12
CA LYS A 45 -14.03 19.72 11.25
C LYS A 45 -13.43 19.19 9.93
N GLY A 46 -14.05 18.18 9.31
CA GLY A 46 -13.66 17.73 7.96
C GLY A 46 -13.47 18.93 7.04
N THR A 47 -12.41 18.91 6.23
CA THR A 47 -12.05 20.06 5.39
C THR A 47 -12.91 20.07 4.11
N ASP A 48 -13.12 21.23 3.49
CA ASP A 48 -13.79 21.28 2.17
C ASP A 48 -12.88 20.79 1.01
N LEU A 49 -11.63 20.44 1.33
CA LEU A 49 -10.59 20.10 0.37
C LEU A 49 -10.13 18.65 0.57
N PHE A 50 -10.01 17.92 -0.54
CA PHE A 50 -9.46 16.58 -0.50
C PHE A 50 -7.98 16.62 -0.12
N MET A 51 -7.59 15.82 0.89
CA MET A 51 -6.25 15.80 1.50
C MET A 51 -5.76 17.19 1.97
N ASP A 52 -6.70 18.10 2.25
CA ASP A 52 -6.61 19.55 2.55
C ASP A 52 -6.07 20.47 1.44
N ASP A 53 -5.67 19.95 0.29
CA ASP A 53 -4.98 20.75 -0.73
C ASP A 53 -5.70 20.77 -2.08
N PHE A 54 -6.71 19.92 -2.29
CA PHE A 54 -7.35 19.74 -3.60
C PHE A 54 -8.85 19.98 -3.55
N ALA A 55 -9.33 21.02 -4.24
CA ALA A 55 -10.76 21.16 -4.51
C ALA A 55 -11.20 20.12 -5.55
N MET A 56 -12.50 19.87 -5.68
CA MET A 56 -13.04 18.95 -6.68
C MET A 56 -12.54 19.29 -8.10
N ASP A 57 -12.50 20.57 -8.45
CA ASP A 57 -12.02 21.02 -9.77
C ASP A 57 -10.51 20.72 -9.99
N ASP A 58 -9.69 20.77 -8.94
CA ASP A 58 -8.28 20.39 -9.02
C ASP A 58 -8.12 18.91 -9.32
N LEU A 59 -8.93 18.07 -8.66
CA LEU A 59 -8.97 16.64 -8.89
C LEU A 59 -9.43 16.35 -10.32
N LEU A 60 -10.53 16.95 -10.78
CA LEU A 60 -11.02 16.76 -12.15
C LEU A 60 -9.98 17.17 -13.19
N ARG A 61 -9.28 18.29 -12.99
CA ARG A 61 -8.16 18.72 -13.84
C ARG A 61 -7.04 17.69 -13.85
N LEU A 62 -6.62 17.21 -12.67
CA LEU A 62 -5.54 16.24 -12.54
C LEU A 62 -5.90 14.91 -13.20
N TYR A 63 -7.11 14.39 -12.96
CA TYR A 63 -7.60 13.16 -13.54
C TYR A 63 -7.77 13.25 -15.07
N SER A 64 -8.17 14.43 -15.57
CA SER A 64 -8.23 14.72 -17.01
C SER A 64 -6.84 14.79 -17.64
N GLN A 65 -5.86 15.41 -16.96
CA GLN A 65 -4.46 15.48 -17.43
C GLN A 65 -3.86 14.09 -17.68
N TYR A 66 -4.22 13.10 -16.87
CA TYR A 66 -3.79 11.71 -17.04
C TYR A 66 -4.72 10.85 -17.91
N ASN A 67 -5.68 11.49 -18.59
CA ASN A 67 -6.68 10.87 -19.47
C ASN A 67 -7.50 9.75 -18.78
N LEU A 68 -7.67 9.79 -17.46
CA LEU A 68 -8.39 8.72 -16.76
C LEU A 68 -9.87 8.73 -17.16
N LEU A 69 -10.49 9.91 -17.17
CA LEU A 69 -11.92 10.06 -17.48
C LEU A 69 -12.25 9.52 -18.87
N ASP A 70 -11.42 9.86 -19.86
CA ASP A 70 -11.62 9.38 -21.22
C ASP A 70 -11.38 7.87 -21.36
N LYS A 71 -10.43 7.31 -20.62
CA LYS A 71 -10.21 5.86 -20.57
C LYS A 71 -11.38 5.11 -19.94
N ILE A 72 -11.99 5.69 -18.91
CA ILE A 72 -13.22 5.16 -18.30
C ILE A 72 -14.39 5.25 -19.29
N ARG A 73 -14.54 6.38 -19.98
CA ARG A 73 -15.58 6.57 -21.01
C ARG A 73 -15.45 5.58 -22.17
N ARG A 74 -14.23 5.32 -22.65
CA ARG A 74 -13.98 4.30 -23.70
C ARG A 74 -14.35 2.88 -23.29
N LYS A 75 -14.45 2.61 -21.99
CA LYS A 75 -14.93 1.34 -21.44
C LYS A 75 -16.45 1.28 -21.30
N GLY A 76 -17.17 2.30 -21.75
CA GLY A 76 -18.63 2.36 -21.72
C GLY A 76 -19.21 2.96 -20.44
N TYR A 77 -18.38 3.60 -19.62
CA TYR A 77 -18.83 4.20 -18.36
C TYR A 77 -18.89 5.72 -18.45
N ASP A 78 -20.05 6.28 -18.11
CA ASP A 78 -20.14 7.67 -17.69
C ASP A 78 -19.64 7.80 -16.24
N ALA A 79 -18.59 8.60 -16.04
CA ALA A 79 -17.80 8.63 -14.81
C ALA A 79 -18.23 9.80 -13.93
N HIS A 80 -18.85 9.51 -12.78
CA HIS A 80 -19.23 10.52 -11.79
C HIS A 80 -18.28 10.48 -10.61
N PHE A 81 -17.71 11.63 -10.29
CA PHE A 81 -16.70 11.79 -9.24
C PHE A 81 -17.35 12.21 -7.93
N GLU A 82 -16.97 11.51 -6.87
CA GLU A 82 -17.39 11.83 -5.51
C GLU A 82 -16.16 11.85 -4.59
N ILE A 83 -16.11 12.84 -3.72
CA ILE A 83 -15.18 12.88 -2.59
C ILE A 83 -15.96 12.87 -1.29
N ASP A 84 -15.36 12.24 -0.29
CA ASP A 84 -15.86 12.24 1.08
C ASP A 84 -14.68 12.58 1.99
N VAL A 85 -14.82 13.75 2.61
CA VAL A 85 -13.81 14.45 3.42
C VAL A 85 -14.31 14.60 4.86
N SER A 86 -15.30 13.79 5.24
CA SER A 86 -15.93 13.82 6.56
C SER A 86 -14.98 13.38 7.67
N ASP A 87 -14.06 12.45 7.38
CA ASP A 87 -13.00 12.04 8.29
C ASP A 87 -11.76 12.95 8.13
N PRO A 88 -11.22 13.52 9.23
CA PRO A 88 -10.13 14.50 9.18
C PRO A 88 -8.76 13.92 8.79
N PHE A 89 -8.62 12.59 8.73
CA PHE A 89 -7.38 11.91 8.42
C PHE A 89 -7.46 11.08 7.15
N VAL A 90 -8.62 10.49 6.86
CA VAL A 90 -8.84 9.56 5.76
C VAL A 90 -9.89 10.11 4.82
N HIS A 91 -9.47 10.54 3.64
CA HIS A 91 -10.41 11.03 2.64
C HIS A 91 -10.67 9.91 1.64
N LYS A 92 -11.91 9.81 1.19
CA LYS A 92 -12.34 8.85 0.18
C LYS A 92 -12.58 9.56 -1.14
N ILE A 93 -12.08 8.96 -2.21
CA ILE A 93 -12.45 9.33 -3.58
C ILE A 93 -13.11 8.13 -4.25
N SER A 94 -14.20 8.38 -4.98
CA SER A 94 -14.96 7.36 -5.70
C SER A 94 -15.29 7.83 -7.10
N ILE A 95 -15.23 6.89 -8.05
CA ILE A 95 -15.80 7.06 -9.38
C ILE A 95 -16.93 6.04 -9.50
N ILE A 96 -18.13 6.54 -9.68
CA ILE A 96 -19.34 5.73 -9.85
C ILE A 96 -19.90 5.94 -11.26
N ASN A 97 -20.84 5.08 -11.63
CA ASN A 97 -21.64 5.22 -12.82
C ASN A 97 -23.11 4.99 -12.44
N HIS A 98 -23.97 5.96 -12.74
CA HIS A 98 -25.39 5.89 -12.31
C HIS A 98 -26.20 4.80 -13.02
N SER A 99 -25.69 4.24 -14.12
CA SER A 99 -26.30 3.08 -14.77
C SER A 99 -25.97 1.75 -14.07
N LEU A 100 -25.01 1.74 -13.14
CA LEU A 100 -24.71 0.60 -12.29
C LEU A 100 -25.55 0.62 -10.99
N PRO A 101 -25.79 -0.54 -10.36
CA PRO A 101 -26.39 -0.59 -9.04
C PRO A 101 -25.60 0.24 -8.01
N ALA A 102 -26.27 0.84 -7.04
CA ALA A 102 -25.63 1.72 -6.03
C ALA A 102 -24.55 1.04 -5.16
N SER A 103 -24.55 -0.29 -5.11
CA SER A 103 -23.51 -1.08 -4.43
C SER A 103 -22.23 -1.23 -5.26
N GLU A 104 -22.28 -0.88 -6.54
CA GLU A 104 -21.15 -0.94 -7.47
C GLU A 104 -20.46 0.41 -7.61
N PHE A 105 -19.20 0.36 -7.97
CA PHE A 105 -18.37 1.51 -8.25
C PHE A 105 -17.31 1.12 -9.28
N ILE A 106 -16.75 2.07 -10.00
CA ILE A 106 -15.65 1.84 -10.94
C ILE A 106 -14.33 1.96 -10.20
N LEU A 107 -14.21 2.97 -9.36
CA LEU A 107 -13.05 3.22 -8.52
C LEU A 107 -13.50 3.62 -7.12
N LYS A 108 -12.78 3.12 -6.12
CA LYS A 108 -12.84 3.66 -4.77
C LYS A 108 -11.47 3.58 -4.13
N ALA A 109 -11.06 4.66 -3.49
CA ALA A 109 -9.79 4.74 -2.79
C ALA A 109 -9.95 5.50 -1.48
N PHE A 110 -9.27 5.01 -0.44
CA PHE A 110 -9.15 5.64 0.86
C PHE A 110 -7.70 6.08 1.04
N LEU A 111 -7.50 7.38 1.17
CA LEU A 111 -6.19 7.99 1.31
C LEU A 111 -6.07 8.61 2.70
N ARG A 112 -5.13 8.11 3.49
CA ARG A 112 -4.75 8.72 4.75
C ARG A 112 -3.62 9.69 4.53
N ARG A 113 -3.68 10.83 5.20
CA ARG A 113 -2.50 11.66 5.43
C ARG A 113 -2.08 11.51 6.89
N LYS A 114 -0.78 11.29 7.10
CA LYS A 114 -0.23 11.22 8.45
C LYS A 114 1.22 11.68 8.48
N ILE A 115 1.58 12.32 9.58
CA ILE A 115 2.98 12.53 9.97
C ILE A 115 3.40 11.29 10.77
N TYR A 116 4.40 10.60 10.26
CA TYR A 116 4.96 9.38 10.85
C TYR A 116 6.26 9.69 11.57
N GLN A 117 6.43 9.13 12.75
CA GLN A 117 7.68 9.08 13.49
C GLN A 117 8.25 7.67 13.46
N LEU A 118 9.52 7.50 13.85
CA LEU A 118 10.15 6.18 13.93
C LEU A 118 9.30 5.15 14.68
N ALA A 119 8.62 5.57 15.76
CA ALA A 119 7.76 4.72 16.57
C ALA A 119 6.49 4.21 15.85
N ASP A 120 6.07 4.85 14.76
CA ASP A 120 4.90 4.41 13.97
C ASP A 120 5.20 3.21 13.06
N PHE A 121 6.48 2.93 12.79
CA PHE A 121 6.89 1.83 11.91
C PHE A 121 6.89 0.50 12.67
N LYS A 122 6.05 -0.45 12.24
CA LYS A 122 5.87 -1.78 12.85
C LYS A 122 7.14 -2.62 12.83
N SER A 123 8.01 -2.48 11.84
CA SER A 123 9.30 -3.18 11.79
C SER A 123 10.24 -2.66 12.88
N TYR A 124 10.27 -1.34 13.12
CA TYR A 124 10.93 -0.77 14.29
C TYR A 124 10.28 -1.26 15.59
N GLN A 125 8.94 -1.27 15.70
CA GLN A 125 8.26 -1.80 16.88
C GLN A 125 8.60 -3.29 17.14
N ARG A 126 8.66 -4.12 16.09
CA ARG A 126 9.04 -5.54 16.17
C ARG A 126 10.50 -5.72 16.55
N LEU A 127 11.40 -4.93 15.97
CA LEU A 127 12.82 -4.93 16.31
C LEU A 127 13.01 -4.55 17.78
N ARG A 128 12.37 -3.46 18.23
CA ARG A 128 12.40 -2.98 19.61
C ARG A 128 11.82 -3.98 20.61
N ARG A 129 10.77 -4.72 20.23
CA ARG A 129 10.14 -5.76 21.05
C ARG A 129 10.84 -7.12 20.95
N GLU A 130 11.91 -7.24 20.16
CA GLU A 130 12.54 -8.52 19.81
C GLU A 130 11.49 -9.56 19.36
N SER A 131 10.52 -9.20 18.52
CA SER A 131 9.47 -10.15 18.10
C SER A 131 9.95 -11.06 16.94
N PRO A 132 9.55 -12.36 16.90
CA PRO A 132 9.82 -13.21 15.73
C PRO A 132 9.28 -12.60 14.42
N PRO A 133 9.94 -12.80 13.26
CA PRO A 133 11.14 -13.62 13.05
C PRO A 133 12.47 -12.89 13.28
N ILE A 134 12.46 -11.64 13.77
CA ILE A 134 13.70 -10.85 13.93
C ILE A 134 14.64 -11.46 14.99
N GLN A 135 14.09 -12.10 16.01
CA GLN A 135 14.84 -12.80 17.07
C GLN A 135 15.79 -13.88 16.56
N SER A 136 15.44 -14.58 15.48
CA SER A 136 16.27 -15.64 14.90
C SER A 136 17.24 -15.15 13.83
N LEU A 137 17.08 -13.90 13.38
CA LEU A 137 17.92 -13.29 12.34
C LEU A 137 19.06 -12.44 12.93
N LEU A 138 18.93 -11.96 14.18
CA LEU A 138 19.91 -11.09 14.81
C LEU A 138 20.25 -11.55 16.23
N HIS A 139 21.55 -11.56 16.56
CA HIS A 139 21.99 -11.70 17.95
C HIS A 139 21.46 -10.55 18.81
N LYS A 140 21.04 -10.83 20.06
CA LYS A 140 20.45 -9.84 20.99
C LYS A 140 21.26 -8.54 21.12
N THR A 141 22.59 -8.64 21.18
CA THR A 141 23.50 -7.49 21.30
C THR A 141 23.40 -6.58 20.07
N THR A 142 23.37 -7.17 18.87
CA THR A 142 23.21 -6.47 17.59
C THR A 142 21.85 -5.79 17.47
N SER A 143 20.77 -6.42 17.95
CA SER A 143 19.43 -5.83 17.94
C SER A 143 19.35 -4.57 18.80
N LYS A 144 19.94 -4.58 20.00
CA LYS A 144 19.95 -3.40 20.89
C LYS A 144 20.77 -2.24 20.33
N GLU A 145 21.94 -2.54 19.77
CA GLU A 145 22.78 -1.55 19.10
C GLU A 145 22.06 -0.94 17.89
N LEU A 146 21.39 -1.77 17.09
CA LEU A 146 20.61 -1.31 15.95
C LEU A 146 19.44 -0.40 16.37
N VAL A 147 18.68 -0.77 17.41
CA VAL A 147 17.61 0.07 17.94
C VAL A 147 18.17 1.41 18.43
N HIS A 148 19.27 1.39 19.19
CA HIS A 148 19.91 2.61 19.66
C HIS A 148 20.33 3.52 18.51
N ASN A 149 20.98 2.97 17.48
CA ASN A 149 21.41 3.71 16.31
C ASN A 149 20.22 4.30 15.53
N LEU A 150 19.13 3.53 15.37
CA LEU A 150 17.91 4.03 14.71
C LEU A 150 17.27 5.17 15.50
N GLU A 151 17.20 5.08 16.83
CA GLU A 151 16.67 6.13 17.68
C GLU A 151 17.53 7.40 17.64
N GLN A 152 18.87 7.26 17.61
CA GLN A 152 19.79 8.39 17.48
C GLN A 152 19.65 9.09 16.11
N LEU A 153 19.52 8.33 15.03
CA LEU A 153 19.48 8.88 13.66
C LEU A 153 18.09 9.41 13.28
N TYR A 154 17.03 8.70 13.65
CA TYR A 154 15.68 8.93 13.12
C TYR A 154 14.64 9.25 14.21
N GLY A 155 14.99 9.15 15.50
CA GLY A 155 14.02 9.28 16.59
C GLY A 155 13.38 10.67 16.71
N SER A 156 14.06 11.72 16.25
CA SER A 156 13.54 13.09 16.21
C SER A 156 12.95 13.48 14.84
N LEU A 157 13.10 12.63 13.81
CA LEU A 157 12.60 12.92 12.48
C LEU A 157 11.10 12.64 12.39
N SER A 158 10.45 13.39 11.51
CA SER A 158 9.05 13.22 11.15
C SER A 158 8.94 13.16 9.65
N PHE A 159 8.12 12.23 9.15
CA PHE A 159 7.89 11.98 7.74
C PHE A 159 6.43 12.23 7.41
N SER A 160 6.17 13.17 6.53
CA SER A 160 4.85 13.44 5.98
C SER A 160 4.54 12.45 4.85
N ILE A 161 3.62 11.52 5.08
CA ILE A 161 3.34 10.44 4.14
C ILE A 161 1.85 10.40 3.82
N ASN A 162 1.53 10.25 2.54
CA ASN A 162 0.20 9.87 2.10
C ASN A 162 0.14 8.35 1.95
N THR A 163 -0.81 7.72 2.60
CA THR A 163 -0.99 6.28 2.62
C THR A 163 -2.25 5.92 1.84
N ILE A 164 -2.10 5.08 0.83
CA ILE A 164 -3.20 4.35 0.20
C ILE A 164 -3.59 3.23 1.15
N GLU A 165 -4.64 3.46 1.94
CA GLU A 165 -5.15 2.46 2.90
C GLU A 165 -5.89 1.36 2.17
N TRP A 166 -6.63 1.74 1.13
CA TRP A 166 -7.37 0.81 0.31
C TRP A 166 -7.60 1.40 -1.07
N LEU A 167 -7.46 0.58 -2.11
CA LEU A 167 -7.68 0.98 -3.49
C LEU A 167 -8.28 -0.19 -4.26
N CYS A 168 -9.45 0.05 -4.87
CA CYS A 168 -10.06 -0.89 -5.80
C CYS A 168 -10.45 -0.18 -7.09
N LEU A 169 -10.04 -0.77 -8.21
CA LEU A 169 -10.55 -0.44 -9.54
C LEU A 169 -11.17 -1.69 -10.13
N GLN A 170 -12.44 -1.63 -10.48
CA GLN A 170 -13.19 -2.77 -10.97
C GLN A 170 -13.97 -2.40 -12.23
N ASP A 171 -14.25 -3.40 -13.06
CA ASP A 171 -14.97 -3.29 -14.33
C ASP A 171 -16.28 -4.11 -14.23
N PRO A 172 -17.35 -3.56 -13.62
CA PRO A 172 -18.58 -4.32 -13.33
C PRO A 172 -19.37 -4.80 -14.55
N ALA A 173 -19.04 -4.30 -15.76
CA ALA A 173 -19.66 -4.73 -17.00
C ALA A 173 -19.00 -5.98 -17.58
N GLN A 174 -17.84 -6.36 -17.06
CA GLN A 174 -17.09 -7.53 -17.48
C GLN A 174 -17.33 -8.69 -16.53
N SER A 175 -17.37 -9.90 -17.08
CA SER A 175 -17.42 -11.12 -16.27
C SER A 175 -16.04 -11.70 -16.05
N LEU A 176 -15.86 -12.37 -14.92
CA LEU A 176 -14.71 -13.21 -14.66
C LEU A 176 -14.72 -14.40 -15.63
N THR A 177 -13.55 -14.77 -16.14
CA THR A 177 -13.42 -15.87 -17.12
C THR A 177 -12.30 -16.81 -16.72
N TYR A 178 -12.19 -17.97 -17.38
CA TYR A 178 -11.07 -18.88 -17.15
C TYR A 178 -9.72 -18.23 -17.50
N GLN A 179 -9.68 -17.40 -18.55
CA GLN A 179 -8.48 -16.66 -18.97
C GLN A 179 -8.18 -15.47 -18.07
N ARG A 180 -9.20 -14.95 -17.37
CA ARG A 180 -9.09 -13.84 -16.43
C ARG A 180 -9.79 -14.19 -15.10
N PRO A 181 -9.23 -15.14 -14.34
CA PRO A 181 -9.85 -15.65 -13.14
C PRO A 181 -9.83 -14.60 -12.03
N GLN A 182 -10.72 -14.79 -11.05
CA GLN A 182 -10.87 -13.93 -9.90
C GLN A 182 -9.58 -13.89 -9.07
N LEU A 183 -9.06 -12.71 -8.78
CA LEU A 183 -8.03 -12.55 -7.74
C LEU A 183 -8.68 -12.50 -6.35
N PRO A 184 -7.95 -12.86 -5.28
CA PRO A 184 -8.45 -12.68 -3.93
C PRO A 184 -9.03 -11.28 -3.70
N GLY A 185 -10.22 -11.19 -3.09
CA GLY A 185 -10.87 -9.92 -2.77
C GLY A 185 -11.53 -9.20 -3.95
N GLN A 186 -11.39 -9.68 -5.19
CA GLN A 186 -12.09 -9.10 -6.33
C GLN A 186 -13.52 -9.58 -6.42
N LYS A 187 -14.46 -8.68 -6.67
CA LYS A 187 -15.83 -9.03 -7.08
C LYS A 187 -15.96 -9.10 -8.60
N HIS A 188 -15.32 -8.15 -9.30
CA HIS A 188 -15.31 -8.03 -10.75
C HIS A 188 -13.87 -8.02 -11.28
N PRO A 189 -13.65 -8.25 -12.58
CA PRO A 189 -12.34 -8.03 -13.20
C PRO A 189 -11.83 -6.62 -12.94
N GLY A 190 -10.51 -6.46 -12.81
CA GLY A 190 -9.92 -5.14 -12.62
C GLY A 190 -10.13 -4.21 -13.82
N LEU A 191 -10.31 -2.91 -13.58
CA LEU A 191 -10.50 -1.93 -14.66
C LEU A 191 -9.26 -1.78 -15.57
N GLY A 192 -8.07 -2.12 -15.07
CA GLY A 192 -6.81 -2.00 -15.81
C GLY A 192 -6.24 -0.58 -15.86
N LEU A 193 -6.76 0.35 -15.04
CA LEU A 193 -6.32 1.75 -14.96
C LEU A 193 -5.52 2.06 -13.68
N SER A 194 -4.86 1.05 -13.12
CA SER A 194 -4.08 1.21 -11.88
C SER A 194 -2.86 2.10 -12.08
N HIS A 195 -2.29 2.14 -13.29
CA HIS A 195 -1.14 2.99 -13.57
C HIS A 195 -1.50 4.47 -13.40
N GLU A 196 -2.59 4.89 -14.02
CA GLU A 196 -3.08 6.25 -14.02
C GLU A 196 -3.39 6.70 -12.60
N ILE A 197 -4.09 5.85 -11.84
CA ILE A 197 -4.44 6.18 -10.45
C ILE A 197 -3.23 6.29 -9.55
N LEU A 198 -2.29 5.35 -9.62
CA LEU A 198 -1.09 5.43 -8.80
C LEU A 198 -0.22 6.63 -9.20
N THR A 199 -0.13 6.94 -10.49
CA THR A 199 0.55 8.15 -10.96
C THR A 199 -0.13 9.41 -10.43
N ILE A 200 -1.45 9.52 -10.52
CA ILE A 200 -2.20 10.65 -9.96
C ILE A 200 -1.94 10.79 -8.47
N THR A 201 -2.04 9.72 -7.69
CA THR A 201 -1.79 9.75 -6.24
C THR A 201 -0.36 10.20 -5.91
N ILE A 202 0.65 9.71 -6.64
CA ILE A 202 2.04 10.15 -6.49
C ILE A 202 2.18 11.64 -6.77
N GLN A 203 1.53 12.14 -7.83
CA GLN A 203 1.59 13.55 -8.22
C GLN A 203 0.89 14.46 -7.22
N MET A 204 -0.20 14.00 -6.61
CA MET A 204 -0.84 14.70 -5.51
C MET A 204 0.13 14.85 -4.33
N SER A 205 0.80 13.76 -3.93
CA SER A 205 1.79 13.79 -2.86
C SER A 205 2.99 14.68 -3.15
N LEU A 206 3.50 14.66 -4.39
CA LEU A 206 4.59 15.53 -4.82
C LEU A 206 4.19 17.01 -4.76
N LYS A 207 2.99 17.37 -5.24
CA LYS A 207 2.48 18.75 -5.18
C LYS A 207 2.32 19.25 -3.74
N GLN A 208 1.95 18.36 -2.82
CA GLN A 208 1.85 18.67 -1.40
C GLN A 208 3.20 18.72 -0.67
N GLY A 209 4.32 18.42 -1.36
CA GLY A 209 5.64 18.33 -0.73
C GLY A 209 5.75 17.21 0.30
N ARG A 210 4.99 16.11 0.12
CA ARG A 210 5.07 14.94 1.01
C ARG A 210 6.38 14.18 0.79
N ASP A 211 6.89 13.59 1.86
CA ASP A 211 8.13 12.81 1.84
C ASP A 211 7.94 11.46 1.13
N ALA A 212 6.72 10.89 1.13
CA ALA A 212 6.45 9.62 0.46
C ALA A 212 4.96 9.36 0.15
N VAL A 213 4.75 8.37 -0.71
CA VAL A 213 3.49 7.61 -0.83
C VAL A 213 3.71 6.19 -0.32
N CYS A 214 2.83 5.73 0.56
CA CYS A 214 2.78 4.36 1.04
C CYS A 214 1.54 3.65 0.51
N ALA A 215 1.63 2.34 0.31
CA ALA A 215 0.48 1.49 0.08
C ALA A 215 0.52 0.26 0.98
N LEU A 216 -0.66 -0.21 1.39
CA LEU A 216 -0.81 -1.42 2.18
C LEU A 216 -1.46 -2.51 1.30
N PRO A 217 -0.68 -3.45 0.74
CA PRO A 217 -1.25 -4.50 -0.08
C PRO A 217 -1.97 -5.55 0.79
N ASP A 218 -3.29 -5.68 0.63
CA ASP A 218 -4.08 -6.73 1.29
C ASP A 218 -3.75 -8.15 0.79
N HIS A 219 -3.25 -8.25 -0.44
CA HIS A 219 -3.04 -9.52 -1.14
C HIS A 219 -1.74 -9.54 -1.94
N PHE A 220 -1.23 -10.73 -2.23
CA PHE A 220 0.04 -10.93 -2.95
C PHE A 220 0.07 -10.25 -4.33
N HIS A 221 -1.01 -10.35 -5.12
CA HIS A 221 -1.10 -9.65 -6.41
C HIS A 221 -1.08 -8.12 -6.28
N ASN A 222 -1.61 -7.56 -5.18
CA ASN A 222 -1.50 -6.13 -4.90
C ASN A 222 -0.04 -5.75 -4.67
N ALA A 223 0.70 -6.54 -3.88
CA ALA A 223 2.13 -6.31 -3.66
C ALA A 223 2.93 -6.38 -4.96
N ILE A 224 2.65 -7.34 -5.86
CA ILE A 224 3.26 -7.41 -7.19
C ILE A 224 2.91 -6.19 -8.04
N LEU A 225 1.65 -5.74 -8.02
CA LEU A 225 1.22 -4.54 -8.74
C LEU A 225 2.00 -3.31 -8.27
N PHE A 226 2.09 -3.12 -6.95
CA PHE A 226 2.84 -2.01 -6.37
C PHE A 226 4.33 -2.12 -6.75
N ARG A 227 4.96 -3.30 -6.63
CA ARG A 227 6.36 -3.53 -7.06
C ARG A 227 6.61 -3.11 -8.51
N LYS A 228 5.71 -3.47 -9.43
CA LYS A 228 5.79 -3.07 -10.85
C LYS A 228 5.69 -1.55 -11.07
N LYS A 229 5.11 -0.83 -10.11
CA LYS A 229 5.07 0.64 -10.07
C LYS A 229 6.21 1.23 -9.27
N GLY A 230 7.22 0.40 -9.01
CA GLY A 230 8.44 0.70 -8.30
C GLY A 230 8.34 0.46 -6.81
N PHE A 231 7.18 0.09 -6.25
CA PHE A 231 7.06 0.04 -4.80
C PHE A 231 8.02 -0.93 -4.10
N LEU A 232 8.67 -0.46 -3.05
CA LEU A 232 9.64 -1.14 -2.22
C LEU A 232 9.14 -1.24 -0.78
N TYR A 233 9.68 -2.21 -0.07
CA TYR A 233 9.58 -2.34 1.37
C TYR A 233 10.62 -1.42 2.02
N LEU A 234 10.19 -0.63 3.00
CA LEU A 234 11.12 0.19 3.80
C LEU A 234 12.18 -0.66 4.50
N ASN A 235 11.74 -1.79 5.03
CA ASN A 235 12.63 -2.73 5.68
C ASN A 235 13.31 -3.60 4.59
N PRO A 236 14.63 -3.48 4.41
CA PRO A 236 15.34 -4.22 3.37
C PRO A 236 15.27 -5.75 3.54
N ALA A 237 15.09 -6.25 4.77
CA ALA A 237 14.89 -7.68 4.99
C ALA A 237 13.53 -8.14 4.43
N TYR A 238 12.46 -7.35 4.60
CA TYR A 238 11.17 -7.66 3.97
C TYR A 238 11.23 -7.53 2.45
N GLN A 239 11.98 -6.55 1.93
CA GLN A 239 12.23 -6.45 0.49
C GLN A 239 12.89 -7.73 -0.05
N ALA A 240 13.98 -8.17 0.57
CA ALA A 240 14.71 -9.36 0.15
C ALA A 240 13.85 -10.63 0.23
N ILE A 241 13.04 -10.78 1.29
CA ILE A 241 12.09 -11.90 1.42
C ILE A 241 11.06 -11.86 0.29
N PHE A 242 10.50 -10.68 0.00
CA PHE A 242 9.48 -10.53 -1.02
C PHE A 242 10.01 -10.75 -2.43
N ASP A 243 11.19 -10.20 -2.77
CA ASP A 243 11.83 -10.43 -4.06
C ASP A 243 12.16 -11.91 -4.24
N SER A 244 12.76 -12.54 -3.23
CA SER A 244 13.05 -13.97 -3.26
C SER A 244 11.76 -14.80 -3.41
N LEU A 245 10.67 -14.42 -2.73
CA LEU A 245 9.36 -15.07 -2.89
C LEU A 245 8.85 -14.93 -4.32
N CYS A 246 8.97 -13.75 -4.94
CA CYS A 246 8.58 -13.52 -6.33
C CYS A 246 9.40 -14.39 -7.28
N ASP A 247 10.73 -14.42 -7.12
CA ASP A 247 11.63 -15.19 -7.97
C ASP A 247 11.35 -16.69 -7.91
N ASN A 248 11.09 -17.21 -6.70
CA ASN A 248 10.77 -18.63 -6.50
C ASN A 248 9.38 -19.02 -7.03
N LEU A 249 8.42 -18.10 -7.02
CA LEU A 249 7.07 -18.34 -7.53
C LEU A 249 6.92 -17.99 -9.00
N GLN A 250 7.96 -17.44 -9.66
CA GLN A 250 7.85 -16.97 -11.03
C GLN A 250 7.43 -18.08 -12.01
N SER A 251 8.01 -19.28 -11.89
CA SER A 251 7.60 -20.41 -12.73
C SER A 251 6.14 -20.82 -12.53
N GLU A 252 5.64 -20.76 -11.29
CA GLU A 252 4.23 -21.05 -10.98
C GLU A 252 3.30 -19.97 -11.53
N ILE A 253 3.73 -18.70 -11.49
CA ILE A 253 3.01 -17.58 -12.10
C ILE A 253 2.95 -17.77 -13.63
N ASP A 254 4.04 -18.19 -14.26
CA ASP A 254 4.11 -18.38 -15.72
C ASP A 254 3.26 -19.57 -16.17
N CYS A 255 3.25 -20.67 -15.41
CA CYS A 255 2.48 -21.88 -15.74
C CYS A 255 0.99 -21.77 -15.42
N HIS A 256 0.62 -21.17 -14.28
CA HIS A 256 -0.74 -21.20 -13.74
C HIS A 256 -1.40 -19.83 -13.61
N GLY A 257 -0.64 -18.75 -13.80
CA GLY A 257 -1.13 -17.38 -13.69
C GLY A 257 -1.10 -16.82 -12.27
N LEU A 258 -1.05 -15.49 -12.19
CA LEU A 258 -0.95 -14.74 -10.93
C LEU A 258 -2.13 -15.00 -9.96
N SER A 259 -3.33 -15.28 -10.49
CA SER A 259 -4.50 -15.58 -9.64
C SER A 259 -4.31 -16.85 -8.84
N TYR A 260 -3.85 -17.93 -9.49
CA TYR A 260 -3.58 -19.21 -8.85
C TYR A 260 -2.61 -19.04 -7.68
N VAL A 261 -1.47 -18.40 -7.93
CA VAL A 261 -0.44 -18.14 -6.93
C VAL A 261 -0.96 -17.23 -5.80
N SER A 262 -1.75 -16.22 -6.12
CA SER A 262 -2.32 -15.32 -5.11
C SER A 262 -3.27 -16.03 -4.15
N TRP A 263 -4.09 -16.97 -4.66
CA TRP A 263 -4.93 -17.82 -3.82
C TRP A 263 -4.09 -18.80 -3.00
N ALA A 264 -3.03 -19.39 -3.58
CA ALA A 264 -2.12 -20.26 -2.85
C ALA A 264 -1.44 -19.54 -1.67
N VAL A 265 -1.03 -18.28 -1.85
CA VAL A 265 -0.50 -17.45 -0.75
C VAL A 265 -1.59 -17.17 0.30
N LYS A 266 -2.80 -16.75 -0.12
CA LYS A 266 -3.90 -16.43 0.81
C LYS A 266 -4.30 -17.62 1.69
N TYR A 267 -4.32 -18.83 1.14
CA TYR A 267 -4.67 -20.05 1.88
C TYR A 267 -3.45 -20.73 2.55
N GLY A 268 -2.26 -20.14 2.46
CA GLY A 268 -1.05 -20.66 3.11
C GLY A 268 -0.50 -21.95 2.51
N TYR A 269 -0.75 -22.21 1.22
CA TYR A 269 -0.22 -23.35 0.47
C TYR A 269 1.21 -23.14 -0.04
N VAL A 270 1.70 -21.90 -0.05
CA VAL A 270 3.10 -21.63 -0.30
C VAL A 270 3.91 -21.99 0.94
N LYS A 271 4.77 -23.00 0.80
CA LYS A 271 5.65 -23.50 1.88
C LYS A 271 7.10 -23.36 1.50
N CYS A 272 7.93 -23.28 2.51
CA CYS A 272 9.37 -23.38 2.39
C CYS A 272 9.78 -24.85 2.09
N ARG A 273 10.63 -25.10 1.07
CA ARG A 273 10.99 -26.45 0.60
C ARG A 273 11.77 -27.27 1.63
N ASP A 274 12.52 -26.65 2.53
CA ASP A 274 13.30 -27.37 3.56
C ASP A 274 12.55 -27.52 4.90
N GLY A 275 11.30 -27.04 4.99
CA GLY A 275 10.53 -27.03 6.24
C GLY A 275 11.06 -26.07 7.30
N SER A 276 12.15 -25.34 7.05
CA SER A 276 12.64 -24.29 7.93
C SER A 276 11.89 -22.99 7.64
N SER A 277 11.66 -22.18 8.67
CA SER A 277 10.99 -20.89 8.53
C SER A 277 11.85 -19.84 7.77
N PHE A 278 13.06 -20.20 7.33
CA PHE A 278 14.12 -19.26 6.94
C PHE A 278 14.86 -19.58 5.64
N SER A 279 14.71 -20.75 5.02
CA SER A 279 15.15 -20.90 3.63
C SER A 279 14.10 -20.30 2.69
N ILE A 280 14.54 -19.66 1.61
CA ILE A 280 13.65 -18.94 0.72
C ILE A 280 13.52 -19.73 -0.56
N VAL A 281 13.03 -20.96 -0.41
CA VAL A 281 12.66 -21.78 -1.56
C VAL A 281 11.20 -22.09 -1.41
N ALA A 282 10.36 -21.35 -2.14
CA ALA A 282 8.92 -21.48 -2.06
C ALA A 282 8.42 -22.50 -3.09
N SER A 283 7.51 -23.39 -2.69
CA SER A 283 6.73 -24.21 -3.61
C SER A 283 5.29 -24.30 -3.16
N ILE A 284 4.37 -24.44 -4.11
CA ILE A 284 2.96 -24.67 -3.82
C ILE A 284 2.80 -26.15 -3.43
N ALA A 285 2.28 -26.40 -2.23
CA ALA A 285 1.97 -27.75 -1.80
C ALA A 285 0.77 -28.27 -2.60
N TYR A 286 1.02 -29.21 -3.53
CA TYR A 286 -0.04 -29.93 -4.21
C TYR A 286 -0.66 -30.93 -3.22
N LYS A 287 -1.94 -30.76 -2.88
CA LYS A 287 -2.72 -31.88 -2.31
C LYS A 287 -3.03 -32.84 -3.44
N VAL A 288 -2.34 -33.97 -3.46
CA VAL A 288 -2.83 -35.16 -4.17
C VAL A 288 -4.04 -35.64 -3.37
N ASN A 289 -5.23 -35.55 -3.98
CA ASN A 289 -6.41 -36.26 -3.46
C ASN A 289 -6.30 -37.74 -3.80
#